data_AF-A0A957YSA7-F1
#
_entry.id   AF-A0A957YSA7-F1
#
_cell.length_a   1.000
_cell.length_b   1.000
_cell.length_c   1.000
_cell.angle_alpha   90.00
_cell.angle_beta   90.00
_cell.angle_gamma   90.00
#
_symmetry.space_group_name_H-M   'P 1'
#
loop_
_entity.id
_entity.type
_entity.pdbx_description
1 polymer ?
#
loop_
_entity_poly.entity_id
_entity_poly.type
_entity_poly.pdbx_seq_one_letter_code
_entity_poly.pdbx_strand_id
1 'polypeptide(L)'
;AAHETIMHPPSGWVHVRLWWQATGPIHDDYIASAEVVGPEGAWGVRLYRDNEALRRWPTSSWQPGTITRDEIDINLNPVTPARTYPVRIGLTERAGQTTGVFAECGTVVVVSDQ
;
A
#
# COMPACT_ATOMS: atom_id res chain seq x y z
N ALA A 1 3.15 -40.82 4.45
CA ALA A 1 2.03 -39.87 4.51
C ALA A 1 2.61 -38.48 4.73
N ALA A 2 2.41 -37.55 3.80
CA ALA A 2 2.83 -36.16 3.98
C ALA A 2 1.86 -35.49 4.98
N HIS A 3 2.39 -34.98 6.08
CA HIS A 3 1.63 -34.16 7.02
C HIS A 3 2.02 -32.71 6.78
N GLU A 4 1.13 -31.95 6.16
CA GLU A 4 1.23 -30.50 6.10
C GLU A 4 0.76 -29.95 7.46
N THR A 5 1.70 -29.74 8.38
CA THR A 5 1.44 -29.19 9.74
C THR A 5 1.85 -27.73 9.82
N ILE A 6 1.65 -26.95 8.75
CA ILE A 6 1.84 -25.51 8.79
C ILE A 6 0.53 -24.89 8.39
N MET A 7 -0.36 -24.68 9.37
CA MET A 7 -1.34 -23.63 9.22
C MET A 7 -0.54 -22.35 9.07
N HIS A 8 -0.62 -21.70 7.90
CA HIS A 8 0.01 -20.39 7.70
C HIS A 8 -0.47 -19.48 8.83
N PRO A 9 0.43 -18.87 9.63
CA PRO A 9 0.00 -17.95 10.67
C PRO A 9 -0.83 -16.84 10.02
N PRO A 10 -1.91 -16.38 10.66
CA PRO A 10 -2.74 -15.34 10.08
C PRO A 10 -1.86 -14.13 9.79
N SER A 11 -1.89 -13.64 8.54
CA SER A 11 -1.20 -12.40 8.20
C SER A 11 -1.83 -11.23 8.96
N GLY A 12 -0.96 -10.31 9.41
CA GLY A 12 -1.40 -9.00 9.88
C GLY A 12 -1.84 -8.12 8.70
N TRP A 13 -2.70 -7.14 8.98
CA TRP A 13 -3.19 -6.18 7.99
C TRP A 13 -2.92 -4.76 8.46
N VAL A 14 -2.47 -3.91 7.54
CA VAL A 14 -2.37 -2.47 7.75
C VAL A 14 -3.36 -1.78 6.83
N HIS A 15 -4.38 -1.17 7.42
CA HIS A 15 -5.35 -0.34 6.72
C HIS A 15 -4.81 1.08 6.59
N VAL A 16 -4.67 1.58 5.36
CA VAL A 16 -4.17 2.93 5.09
C VAL A 16 -5.26 3.75 4.40
N ARG A 17 -5.58 4.91 4.98
CA ARG A 17 -6.45 5.91 4.36
C ARG A 17 -5.62 7.07 3.86
N LEU A 18 -5.79 7.40 2.58
CA LEU A 18 -5.06 8.46 1.89
C LEU A 18 -6.03 9.53 1.40
N TRP A 19 -5.54 10.76 1.35
CA TRP A 19 -6.19 11.86 0.66
C TRP A 19 -5.20 12.42 -0.35
N TRP A 20 -5.57 12.33 -1.61
CA TRP A 20 -4.78 12.82 -2.72
C TRP A 20 -5.29 14.18 -3.16
N GLN A 21 -4.40 15.09 -3.52
CA GLN A 21 -4.76 16.35 -4.16
C GLN A 21 -4.08 16.48 -5.52
N ALA A 22 -4.85 16.78 -6.56
CA ALA A 22 -4.27 17.17 -7.84
C ALA A 22 -3.63 18.56 -7.71
N THR A 23 -2.30 18.65 -7.70
CA THR A 23 -1.59 19.95 -7.60
C THR A 23 -1.47 20.69 -8.94
N GLY A 24 -1.90 20.05 -10.03
CA GLY A 24 -1.92 20.57 -11.40
C GLY A 24 -2.63 19.59 -12.34
N PRO A 25 -2.67 19.86 -13.66
CA PRO A 25 -3.20 18.92 -14.64
C PRO A 25 -2.48 17.58 -14.59
N ILE A 26 -3.22 16.48 -14.66
CA ILE A 26 -2.69 15.11 -14.67
C ILE A 26 -3.11 14.47 -16.00
N HIS A 27 -2.14 13.93 -16.75
CA HIS A 27 -2.39 13.34 -18.08
C HIS A 27 -2.46 11.81 -18.05
N ASP A 28 -1.94 11.19 -16.99
CA ASP A 28 -1.88 9.75 -16.82
C ASP A 28 -2.76 9.25 -15.67
N ASP A 29 -3.08 7.96 -15.72
CA ASP A 29 -3.80 7.27 -14.65
C ASP A 29 -2.82 6.56 -13.72
N TYR A 30 -2.78 7.02 -12.47
CA TYR A 30 -1.97 6.43 -11.41
C TYR A 30 -2.83 5.64 -10.43
N ILE A 31 -2.21 4.62 -9.85
CA ILE A 31 -2.72 3.84 -8.71
C ILE A 31 -1.73 3.98 -7.56
N ALA A 32 -2.24 4.06 -6.33
CA ALA A 32 -1.40 4.06 -5.14
C ALA A 32 -0.67 2.73 -4.99
N SER A 33 0.65 2.78 -4.81
CA SER A 33 1.44 1.68 -4.28
C SER A 33 1.69 1.92 -2.79
N ALA A 34 1.80 0.85 -2.01
CA ALA A 34 2.15 0.97 -0.60
C ALA A 34 2.92 -0.25 -0.12
N GLU A 35 3.89 0.03 0.74
CA GLU A 35 4.77 -0.97 1.32
C GLU A 35 5.09 -0.66 2.79
N VAL A 36 5.24 -1.71 3.58
CA VAL A 36 5.84 -1.66 4.91
C VAL A 36 7.26 -2.17 4.77
N VAL A 37 8.26 -1.35 5.13
CA VAL A 37 9.67 -1.61 4.81
C VAL A 37 10.52 -1.66 6.07
N GLY A 38 11.35 -2.68 6.17
CA GLY A 38 12.40 -2.81 7.18
C GLY A 38 13.80 -2.77 6.56
N PRO A 39 14.86 -2.88 7.38
CA PRO A 39 16.24 -2.96 6.92
C PRO A 39 16.50 -4.13 5.96
N GLU A 40 15.69 -5.18 6.05
CA GLU A 40 15.78 -6.38 5.22
C GLU A 40 14.99 -6.26 3.90
N GLY A 41 14.25 -5.17 3.71
CA GLY A 41 13.39 -4.92 2.55
C GLY A 41 11.90 -4.84 2.91
N ALA A 42 11.04 -5.05 1.91
CA ALA A 42 9.59 -4.99 2.10
C ALA A 42 9.08 -6.19 2.92
N TRP A 43 8.40 -5.89 4.02
CA TRP A 43 7.72 -6.85 4.91
C TRP A 43 6.23 -6.97 4.63
N GLY A 44 5.66 -5.98 3.95
CA GLY A 44 4.29 -6.03 3.46
C GLY A 44 4.16 -5.19 2.20
N VAL A 45 3.33 -5.66 1.28
CA VAL A 45 2.96 -4.93 0.07
C VAL A 45 1.44 -4.87 -0.01
N ARG A 46 0.94 -3.79 -0.62
CA ARG A 46 -0.49 -3.62 -0.81
C ARG A 46 -1.10 -4.71 -1.67
N LEU A 47 -2.38 -5.01 -1.44
CA LEU A 47 -3.17 -5.85 -2.34
C LEU A 47 -4.03 -4.99 -3.26
N TYR A 48 -4.04 -5.34 -4.55
CA TYR A 48 -4.89 -4.70 -5.56
C TYR A 48 -6.29 -5.33 -5.59
N ARG A 49 -7.29 -4.50 -5.81
CA ARG A 49 -8.73 -4.81 -5.93
C ARG A 49 -9.31 -4.05 -7.12
N ASP A 50 -10.27 -4.65 -7.80
CA ASP A 50 -10.85 -4.06 -9.00
C ASP A 50 -11.67 -2.78 -8.73
N ASN A 51 -12.27 -2.67 -7.54
CA ASN A 51 -13.21 -1.60 -7.18
C ASN A 51 -12.57 -0.42 -6.40
N GLU A 52 -11.25 -0.24 -6.55
CA GLU A 52 -10.49 0.85 -5.91
C GLU A 52 -10.98 2.25 -6.32
N ALA A 53 -10.80 3.23 -5.45
CA ALA A 53 -11.22 4.61 -5.70
C ALA A 53 -10.54 5.17 -6.96
N LEU A 54 -9.21 5.02 -7.06
CA LEU A 54 -8.43 5.54 -8.19
C LEU A 54 -8.67 4.77 -9.51
N ARG A 55 -9.24 3.56 -9.46
CA ARG A 55 -9.68 2.84 -10.66
C ARG A 55 -11.02 3.35 -11.17
N ARG A 56 -11.95 3.66 -10.25
CA ARG A 56 -13.28 4.18 -10.58
C ARG A 56 -13.29 5.67 -10.93
N TRP A 57 -12.38 6.44 -10.33
CA TRP A 57 -12.17 7.86 -10.62
C TRP A 57 -10.71 8.08 -11.01
N PRO A 58 -10.35 7.81 -12.28
CA PRO A 58 -8.98 7.85 -12.75
C PRO A 58 -8.34 9.24 -12.57
N THR A 59 -7.05 9.30 -12.22
CA THR A 59 -6.38 10.56 -11.88
C THR A 59 -6.32 11.55 -13.03
N SER A 60 -6.31 11.09 -14.28
CA SER A 60 -6.37 11.96 -15.47
C SER A 60 -7.68 12.75 -15.58
N SER A 61 -8.75 12.31 -14.89
CA SER A 61 -10.03 13.01 -14.86
C SER A 61 -10.11 14.11 -13.79
N TRP A 62 -9.10 14.21 -12.93
CA TRP A 62 -9.12 15.15 -11.80
C TRP A 62 -8.81 16.57 -12.27
N GLN A 63 -9.65 17.51 -11.86
CA GLN A 63 -9.33 18.93 -12.04
C GLN A 63 -8.27 19.34 -11.01
N PRO A 64 -7.37 20.28 -11.34
CA PRO A 64 -6.46 20.86 -10.34
C PRO A 64 -7.21 21.31 -9.08
N GLY A 65 -6.69 20.94 -7.92
CA GLY A 65 -7.29 21.17 -6.60
C GLY A 65 -8.25 20.08 -6.12
N THR A 66 -8.66 19.12 -6.97
CA THR A 66 -9.52 18.00 -6.57
C THR A 66 -8.88 17.20 -5.43
N ILE A 67 -9.65 16.91 -4.39
CA ILE A 67 -9.25 16.03 -3.28
C ILE A 67 -10.02 14.72 -3.37
N THR A 68 -9.30 13.60 -3.46
CA THR A 68 -9.87 12.26 -3.56
C THR A 68 -9.40 11.38 -2.41
N ARG A 69 -10.33 10.71 -1.73
CA ARG A 69 -10.02 9.71 -0.70
C ARG A 69 -9.73 8.36 -1.34
N ASP A 70 -8.70 7.69 -0.86
CA ASP A 70 -8.37 6.30 -1.22
C ASP A 70 -8.16 5.46 0.03
N GLU A 71 -8.48 4.17 -0.04
CA GLU A 71 -8.34 3.22 1.07
C GLU A 71 -7.71 1.94 0.53
N ILE A 72 -6.57 1.57 1.10
CA ILE A 72 -5.77 0.42 0.66
C ILE A 72 -5.35 -0.43 1.85
N ASP A 73 -5.18 -1.73 1.57
CA ASP A 73 -4.78 -2.70 2.57
C ASP A 73 -3.40 -3.28 2.21
N ILE A 74 -2.50 -3.27 3.19
CA ILE A 74 -1.19 -3.92 3.11
C ILE A 74 -1.28 -5.23 3.85
N ASN A 75 -0.94 -6.32 3.16
CA ASN A 75 -0.83 -7.64 3.76
C ASN A 75 0.59 -7.80 4.33
N LEU A 76 0.72 -7.98 5.64
CA LEU A 76 2.00 -8.19 6.29
C LEU A 76 2.41 -9.66 6.21
N ASN A 77 3.70 -9.89 6.02
CA ASN A 77 4.28 -11.21 6.17
C ASN A 77 4.03 -11.72 7.62
N PRO A 78 3.49 -12.92 7.81
CA PRO A 78 3.24 -13.47 9.15
C PRO A 78 4.48 -13.58 10.04
N VAL A 79 5.69 -13.61 9.46
CA VAL A 79 6.94 -13.67 10.21
C VAL A 79 7.63 -12.30 10.35
N THR A 80 6.93 -11.20 10.08
CA THR A 80 7.47 -9.85 10.29
C THR A 80 7.90 -9.67 11.76
N PRO A 81 9.19 -9.36 12.03
CA PRO A 81 9.69 -9.17 13.38
C PRO A 81 8.94 -8.10 14.18
N ALA A 82 8.86 -8.27 15.50
CA ALA A 82 8.27 -7.27 16.38
C ALA A 82 9.16 -6.02 16.48
N ARG A 83 8.70 -4.90 15.89
CA ARG A 83 9.36 -3.58 15.89
C ARG A 83 8.46 -2.56 15.20
N THR A 84 8.94 -1.32 15.12
CA THR A 84 8.34 -0.26 14.31
C THR A 84 8.86 -0.29 12.87
N TYR A 85 7.96 -0.12 11.91
CA TYR A 85 8.27 -0.05 10.47
C TYR A 85 7.62 1.19 9.84
N PRO A 86 8.33 1.92 8.96
CA PRO A 86 7.71 2.94 8.11
C PRO A 86 6.73 2.31 7.11
N VAL A 87 5.64 3.04 6.87
CA VAL A 87 4.72 2.80 5.75
C VAL A 87 5.05 3.82 4.67
N ARG A 88 5.40 3.32 3.48
CA ARG A 88 5.77 4.14 2.33
C ARG A 88 4.68 4.03 1.27
N ILE A 89 4.28 5.17 0.73
CA ILE A 89 3.25 5.32 -0.31
C ILE A 89 3.92 5.85 -1.57
N GLY A 90 3.66 5.20 -2.69
CA GLY A 90 4.13 5.62 -4.00
C GLY A 90 2.99 5.70 -5.01
N LEU A 91 3.35 6.06 -6.23
CA LEU A 91 2.44 6.02 -7.38
C LEU A 91 3.00 5.05 -8.43
N THR A 92 2.11 4.24 -8.98
CA THR A 92 2.37 3.33 -10.10
C THR A 92 1.44 3.71 -11.23
N GLU A 93 1.99 3.91 -12.42
CA GLU A 93 1.20 4.11 -13.64
C GLU A 93 0.35 2.88 -13.92
N ARG A 94 -0.82 3.05 -14.53
CA ARG A 94 -1.67 1.90 -14.91
C ARG A 94 -0.96 0.88 -15.81
N ALA A 95 0.04 1.32 -16.59
CA ALA A 95 0.90 0.44 -17.39
C ALA A 95 1.81 -0.48 -16.55
N GLY A 96 1.83 -0.34 -15.23
CA GLY A 96 2.59 -1.15 -14.27
C GLY A 96 3.95 -0.57 -13.90
N GLN A 97 4.34 0.58 -14.48
CA GLN A 97 5.60 1.23 -14.16
C GLN A 97 5.48 2.02 -12.85
N THR A 98 6.33 1.69 -11.87
CA THR A 98 6.40 2.45 -10.61
C THR A 98 7.23 3.70 -10.83
N THR A 99 6.75 4.85 -10.31
CA THR A 99 7.43 6.16 -10.43
C THR A 99 8.77 6.20 -9.67
N GLY A 100 9.02 5.24 -8.78
CA GLY A 100 10.21 5.15 -7.94
C GLY A 100 10.23 6.15 -6.78
N VAL A 101 9.27 7.07 -6.74
CA VAL A 101 9.12 8.07 -5.68
C VAL A 101 8.16 7.52 -4.63
N PHE A 102 8.60 7.58 -3.37
CA PHE A 102 7.80 7.20 -2.22
C PHE A 102 7.82 8.31 -1.17
N ALA A 103 6.68 8.55 -0.55
CA ALA A 103 6.53 9.34 0.65
C ALA A 103 6.26 8.43 1.85
N GLU A 104 6.85 8.72 3.00
CA GLU A 104 6.46 8.07 4.25
C GLU A 104 5.14 8.67 4.73
N CYS A 105 4.13 7.82 5.00
CA CYS A 105 2.83 8.28 5.50
C CYS A 105 2.63 8.03 7.00
N GLY A 106 3.57 7.34 7.65
CA GLY A 106 3.53 7.02 9.08
C GLY A 106 4.29 5.74 9.38
N THR A 107 4.07 5.21 10.59
CA THR A 107 4.69 3.97 11.04
C THR A 107 3.65 3.00 11.59
N VAL A 108 3.98 1.72 11.53
CA VAL A 108 3.23 0.63 12.17
C VAL A 108 4.10 -0.05 13.21
N VAL A 109 3.52 -0.44 14.33
CA VAL A 109 4.19 -1.22 15.37
C VAL A 109 3.70 -2.65 15.27
N VAL A 110 4.62 -3.56 14.96
CA VAL A 110 4.38 -5.00 15.04
C VAL A 110 4.75 -5.44 16.44
N VAL A 111 3.82 -6.08 17.12
CA VAL A 111 4.02 -6.66 18.46
C VAL A 111 4.08 -8.17 18.36
N SER A 112 4.88 -8.81 19.22
CA SER A 112 4.82 -10.25 19.39
C SER A 112 3.66 -10.57 20.32
N ASP A 113 2.77 -11.45 19.90
CA ASP A 113 1.88 -12.16 20.82
C ASP A 113 2.75 -13.15 21.60
N GLN A 114 3.22 -12.75 22.79
CA GLN A 114 3.74 -13.67 23.81
C GLN A 114 2.58 -14.10 24.70
#